data_AF-A0A7X9B439-F1
#
_entry.id   AF-A0A7X9B439-F1
#
_cell.length_a   1.000
_cell.length_b   1.000
_cell.length_c   1.000
_cell.angle_alpha   90.00
_cell.angle_beta   90.00
_cell.angle_gamma   90.00
#
_symmetry.space_group_name_H-M   'P 1'
#
loop_
_entity.id
_entity.type
_entity.pdbx_description
1 polymer ?
#
loop_
_entity_poly.entity_id
_entity_poly.type
_entity_poly.pdbx_seq_one_letter_code
_entity_poly.pdbx_strand_id
1 'polypeptide(L)'
;MRMFGNSLLLLSGVAAAVGVAAAEMKTPETSALFRRHVEPSSGVVSYILDTRIAENQQSLYFTQQSMTDDGRFVVFHISGGERGNRKSLAVLDFLTDTLTPLEIRGSIPFLDPATADLYWFQADGLYRMALRAETREKAKLCEVPAALREAGSKIHRLVTHTSLTSDRKKVFLDARVDDRFIQGMLTIATGEFEKWGEADF
;
A
#
# COMPACT_ATOMS: atom_id res chain seq x y z
N MET A 1 54.93 54.09 -15.28
CA MET A 1 54.59 53.85 -13.86
C MET A 1 53.31 53.00 -13.82
N ARG A 2 53.41 51.74 -13.37
CA ARG A 2 52.37 50.76 -12.94
C ARG A 2 51.30 50.33 -13.99
N MET A 3 51.36 49.08 -14.48
CA MET A 3 50.59 47.88 -14.02
C MET A 3 49.06 48.12 -14.07
N PHE A 4 48.24 47.34 -14.77
CA PHE A 4 47.89 45.94 -14.47
C PHE A 4 47.12 45.32 -15.66
N GLY A 5 47.38 44.05 -15.94
CA GLY A 5 46.58 43.23 -16.86
C GLY A 5 45.38 42.61 -16.14
N ASN A 6 44.30 42.38 -16.87
CA ASN A 6 43.23 41.48 -16.46
C ASN A 6 43.17 40.30 -17.43
N SER A 7 43.62 39.16 -16.93
CA SER A 7 43.41 37.83 -17.49
C SER A 7 41.91 37.53 -17.50
N LEU A 8 41.35 37.22 -18.67
CA LEU A 8 40.05 36.56 -18.76
C LEU A 8 40.30 35.05 -18.71
N LEU A 9 40.03 34.43 -17.57
CA LEU A 9 40.07 32.97 -17.41
C LEU A 9 38.96 32.34 -18.26
N LEU A 10 39.36 31.55 -19.25
CA LEU A 10 38.53 30.51 -19.86
C LEU A 10 38.45 29.34 -18.88
N LEU A 11 37.30 29.16 -18.24
CA LEU A 11 36.95 27.91 -17.54
C LEU A 11 36.04 27.10 -18.45
N SER A 12 36.67 26.16 -19.16
CA SER A 12 36.03 25.01 -19.77
C SER A 12 35.34 24.17 -18.70
N GLY A 13 34.00 24.19 -18.69
CA GLY A 13 33.19 23.23 -17.94
C GLY A 13 32.41 22.37 -18.92
N VAL A 14 32.98 21.25 -19.36
CA VAL A 14 32.19 20.17 -19.97
C VAL A 14 31.49 19.46 -18.81
N ALA A 15 30.30 19.94 -18.44
CA ALA A 15 29.40 19.15 -17.63
C ALA A 15 28.88 18.02 -18.51
N ALA A 16 29.46 16.83 -18.36
CA ALA A 16 28.87 15.61 -18.89
C ALA A 16 27.51 15.44 -18.20
N ALA A 17 26.44 15.76 -18.92
CA ALA A 17 25.10 15.30 -18.57
C ALA A 17 25.11 13.78 -18.74
N VAL A 18 25.40 13.07 -17.65
CA VAL A 18 25.11 11.64 -17.56
C VAL A 18 23.59 11.56 -17.50
N GLY A 19 22.97 11.44 -18.67
CA GLY A 19 21.56 11.09 -18.78
C GLY A 19 21.40 9.72 -18.15
N VAL A 20 20.93 9.69 -16.90
CA VAL A 20 20.42 8.47 -16.29
C VAL A 20 19.21 8.09 -17.14
N ALA A 21 19.37 7.10 -18.02
CA ALA A 21 18.24 6.51 -18.71
C ALA A 21 17.23 6.12 -17.64
N ALA A 22 15.99 6.61 -17.74
CA ALA A 22 14.93 6.21 -16.84
C ALA A 22 14.87 4.68 -16.86
N ALA A 23 14.99 4.04 -15.69
CA ALA A 23 14.91 2.60 -15.60
C ALA A 23 13.59 2.14 -16.22
N GLU A 24 13.68 1.26 -17.22
CA GLU A 24 12.49 0.66 -17.81
C GLU A 24 11.81 -0.20 -16.75
N MET A 25 10.52 0.06 -16.51
CA MET A 25 9.73 -0.67 -15.53
C MET A 25 9.65 -2.14 -15.93
N LYS A 26 9.95 -3.03 -14.99
CA LYS A 26 9.83 -4.47 -15.20
C LYS A 26 8.37 -4.90 -15.27
N THR A 27 8.18 -6.13 -15.72
CA THR A 27 6.90 -6.83 -15.74
C THR A 27 7.13 -8.22 -15.13
N PRO A 28 6.07 -9.00 -14.83
CA PRO A 28 6.26 -10.39 -14.41
C PRO A 28 7.12 -11.22 -15.37
N GLU A 29 7.11 -10.90 -16.68
CA GLU A 29 7.91 -11.55 -17.71
C GLU A 29 9.41 -11.24 -17.62
N THR A 30 9.76 -10.02 -17.21
CA THR A 30 11.12 -9.46 -17.32
C THR A 30 11.81 -9.24 -15.97
N SER A 31 11.05 -9.34 -14.88
CA SER A 31 11.53 -9.27 -13.50
C SER A 31 12.26 -10.56 -13.12
N ALA A 32 13.39 -10.42 -12.41
CA ALA A 32 14.11 -11.58 -11.87
C ALA A 32 13.39 -12.21 -10.66
N LEU A 33 12.38 -11.54 -10.11
CA LEU A 33 11.62 -12.00 -8.95
C LEU A 33 10.63 -13.12 -9.29
N PHE A 34 10.29 -13.26 -10.58
CA PHE A 34 9.28 -14.17 -11.07
C PHE A 34 9.90 -15.33 -11.84
N ARG A 35 9.27 -16.50 -11.71
CA ARG A 35 9.56 -17.67 -12.53
C ARG A 35 8.41 -17.90 -13.49
N ARG A 36 8.74 -18.06 -14.77
CA ARG A 36 7.80 -18.51 -15.79
C ARG A 36 7.39 -19.96 -15.53
N HIS A 37 6.09 -20.23 -15.55
CA HIS A 37 5.51 -21.56 -15.45
C HIS A 37 4.51 -21.77 -16.58
N VAL A 38 4.60 -22.91 -17.25
CA VAL A 38 3.64 -23.32 -18.29
C VAL A 38 2.88 -24.52 -17.75
N GLU A 39 1.56 -24.40 -17.65
CA GLU A 39 0.70 -25.49 -17.22
C GLU A 39 0.67 -26.59 -18.30
N PRO A 40 1.17 -27.82 -18.06
CA PRO A 40 1.33 -28.81 -19.12
C PRO A 40 0.05 -29.22 -19.86
N SER A 41 -1.11 -29.19 -19.21
CA SER A 41 -2.38 -29.62 -19.83
C SER A 41 -3.04 -28.54 -20.69
N SER A 42 -2.88 -27.27 -20.34
CA SER A 42 -3.57 -26.15 -21.01
C SER A 42 -2.65 -25.24 -21.81
N GLY A 43 -1.34 -25.30 -21.58
CA GLY A 43 -0.36 -24.37 -22.14
C GLY A 43 -0.43 -22.96 -21.55
N VAL A 44 -1.29 -22.71 -20.55
CA VAL A 44 -1.39 -21.40 -19.89
C VAL A 44 -0.04 -21.03 -19.27
N VAL A 45 0.40 -19.81 -19.57
CA VAL A 45 1.63 -19.25 -19.01
C VAL A 45 1.27 -18.40 -17.80
N SER A 46 1.86 -18.75 -16.65
CA SER A 46 1.76 -18.00 -15.41
C SER A 46 3.15 -17.55 -14.98
N TYR A 47 3.26 -16.31 -14.50
CA TYR A 47 4.47 -15.80 -13.88
C TYR A 47 4.27 -15.84 -12.36
N ILE A 48 5.02 -16.72 -11.70
CA ILE A 48 4.88 -16.99 -10.27
C ILE A 48 5.93 -16.17 -9.54
N LEU A 49 5.52 -15.38 -8.54
CA LEU A 49 6.45 -14.71 -7.62
C LEU A 49 7.24 -15.78 -6.85
N ASP A 50 8.47 -16.01 -7.27
CA ASP A 50 9.32 -17.12 -6.84
C ASP A 50 10.25 -16.69 -5.70
N THR A 51 10.68 -15.42 -5.72
CA THR A 51 11.44 -14.84 -4.61
C THR A 51 10.58 -14.81 -3.34
N ARG A 52 11.07 -15.47 -2.27
CA ARG A 52 10.40 -15.56 -0.98
C ARG A 52 11.01 -14.61 0.04
N ILE A 53 10.18 -13.71 0.57
CA ILE A 53 10.46 -12.85 1.72
C ILE A 53 9.68 -13.27 2.98
N ALA A 54 8.82 -14.29 2.84
CA ALA A 54 8.12 -14.96 3.92
C ALA A 54 7.71 -16.39 3.48
N GLU A 55 7.47 -17.26 4.46
CA GLU A 55 7.01 -18.64 4.25
C GLU A 55 5.67 -18.67 3.50
N ASN A 56 4.73 -17.81 3.91
CA ASN A 56 3.45 -17.64 3.24
C ASN A 56 3.42 -16.30 2.53
N GLN A 57 3.10 -16.31 1.23
CA GLN A 57 2.85 -15.12 0.42
C GLN A 57 1.54 -15.33 -0.34
N GLN A 58 0.58 -14.42 -0.18
CA GLN A 58 -0.76 -14.58 -0.73
C GLN A 58 -1.24 -13.25 -1.29
N SER A 59 -1.93 -13.28 -2.44
CA SER A 59 -2.61 -12.09 -2.96
C SER A 59 -3.59 -11.52 -1.92
N LEU A 60 -3.98 -10.26 -2.11
CA LEU A 60 -5.12 -9.73 -1.38
C LEU A 60 -6.39 -10.54 -1.73
N TYR A 61 -7.41 -10.41 -0.88
CA TYR A 61 -8.70 -11.03 -1.12
C TYR A 61 -9.30 -10.50 -2.44
N PHE A 62 -10.00 -11.36 -3.19
CA PHE A 62 -10.36 -11.11 -4.60
C PHE A 62 -11.24 -9.86 -4.85
N THR A 63 -11.89 -9.31 -3.82
CA THR A 63 -12.65 -8.04 -3.92
C THR A 63 -11.78 -6.80 -3.81
N GLN A 64 -10.48 -6.93 -3.60
CA GLN A 64 -9.53 -5.84 -3.46
C GLN A 64 -8.47 -5.90 -4.56
N GLN A 65 -8.22 -4.75 -5.18
CA GLN A 65 -7.14 -4.63 -6.14
C GLN A 65 -5.79 -4.75 -5.42
N SER A 66 -4.91 -5.57 -5.98
CA SER A 66 -3.55 -5.76 -5.47
C SER A 66 -2.50 -5.05 -6.32
N MET A 67 -2.88 -4.40 -7.43
CA MET A 67 -1.94 -3.77 -8.36
C MET A 67 -2.39 -2.35 -8.72
N THR A 68 -1.44 -1.44 -8.91
CA THR A 68 -1.71 -0.09 -9.42
C THR A 68 -2.06 -0.10 -10.90
N ASP A 69 -2.77 0.93 -11.38
CA ASP A 69 -3.24 1.01 -12.78
C ASP A 69 -2.07 1.09 -13.77
N ASP A 70 -0.96 1.70 -13.35
CA ASP A 70 0.29 1.75 -14.13
C ASP A 70 1.10 0.45 -14.04
N GLY A 71 0.62 -0.57 -13.30
CA GLY A 71 1.30 -1.85 -13.12
C GLY A 71 2.56 -1.79 -12.28
N ARG A 72 2.94 -0.64 -11.70
CA ARG A 72 4.22 -0.49 -11.00
C ARG A 72 4.28 -1.27 -9.68
N PHE A 73 3.22 -1.21 -8.88
CA PHE A 73 3.22 -1.79 -7.54
C PHE A 73 2.28 -2.97 -7.43
N VAL A 74 2.72 -4.03 -6.76
CA VAL A 74 1.85 -5.14 -6.32
C VAL A 74 1.90 -5.27 -4.80
N VAL A 75 0.74 -5.20 -4.14
CA VAL A 75 0.59 -5.38 -2.69
C VAL A 75 0.03 -6.76 -2.39
N PHE A 76 0.63 -7.46 -1.42
CA PHE A 76 0.22 -8.82 -1.06
C PHE A 76 0.46 -9.10 0.42
N HIS A 77 -0.18 -10.15 0.95
CA HIS A 77 -0.01 -10.60 2.32
C HIS A 77 1.24 -11.46 2.48
N ILE A 78 1.90 -11.31 3.63
CA ILE A 78 2.97 -12.18 4.09
C ILE A 78 2.73 -12.69 5.52
N SER A 79 3.10 -13.94 5.82
CA SER A 79 3.07 -14.53 7.17
C SER A 79 4.04 -15.73 7.31
N GLY A 80 4.15 -16.31 8.50
CA GLY A 80 5.05 -17.43 8.83
C GLY A 80 6.36 -17.02 9.51
N GLY A 81 7.24 -17.98 9.78
CA GLY A 81 8.47 -17.76 10.57
C GLY A 81 8.18 -17.20 11.97
N GLU A 82 8.99 -16.24 12.45
CA GLU A 82 8.80 -15.58 13.76
C GLU A 82 7.47 -14.81 13.89
N ARG A 83 6.84 -14.46 12.76
CA ARG A 83 5.51 -13.83 12.76
C ARG A 83 4.41 -14.84 13.08
N GLY A 84 4.65 -16.13 12.87
CA GLY A 84 3.62 -17.18 12.93
C GLY A 84 2.45 -16.84 12.02
N ASN A 85 1.22 -17.01 12.51
CA ASN A 85 0.00 -16.72 11.75
C ASN A 85 -0.34 -15.21 11.64
N ARG A 86 0.51 -14.32 12.17
CA ARG A 86 0.27 -12.87 12.08
C ARG A 86 0.56 -12.40 10.66
N LYS A 87 -0.48 -11.99 9.94
CA LYS A 87 -0.36 -11.42 8.60
C LYS A 87 0.17 -9.98 8.67
N SER A 88 1.10 -9.66 7.80
CA SER A 88 1.44 -8.29 7.42
C SER A 88 1.36 -8.13 5.90
N LEU A 89 1.78 -6.98 5.38
CA LEU A 89 1.81 -6.71 3.95
C LEU A 89 3.24 -6.71 3.42
N ALA A 90 3.36 -6.84 2.12
CA ALA A 90 4.55 -6.53 1.35
C ALA A 90 4.14 -5.79 0.08
N VAL A 91 5.10 -5.06 -0.48
CA VAL A 91 4.97 -4.42 -1.78
C VAL A 91 6.11 -4.88 -2.69
N LEU A 92 5.76 -5.21 -3.93
CA LEU A 92 6.67 -5.32 -5.05
C LEU A 92 6.67 -4.00 -5.80
N ASP A 93 7.85 -3.48 -6.15
CA ASP A 93 8.00 -2.31 -7.03
C ASP A 93 8.75 -2.72 -8.30
N PHE A 94 8.02 -2.81 -9.42
CA PHE A 94 8.58 -3.21 -10.71
C PHE A 94 9.56 -2.18 -11.30
N LEU A 95 9.52 -0.92 -10.85
CA LEU A 95 10.49 0.07 -11.32
C LEU A 95 11.89 -0.21 -10.77
N THR A 96 11.97 -0.70 -9.53
CA THR A 96 13.23 -1.02 -8.85
C THR A 96 13.54 -2.51 -8.82
N ASP A 97 12.59 -3.35 -9.25
CA ASP A 97 12.63 -4.81 -9.16
C ASP A 97 12.87 -5.32 -7.73
N THR A 98 12.20 -4.72 -6.75
CA THR A 98 12.39 -5.03 -5.33
C THR A 98 11.12 -5.49 -4.62
N LEU A 99 11.33 -6.29 -3.57
CA LEU A 99 10.31 -6.68 -2.59
C LEU A 99 10.59 -6.01 -1.25
N THR A 100 9.60 -5.33 -0.68
CA THR A 100 9.71 -4.67 0.62
C THR A 100 8.60 -5.14 1.56
N PRO A 101 8.92 -5.80 2.69
CA PRO A 101 7.95 -6.01 3.76
C PRO A 101 7.43 -4.67 4.30
N LEU A 102 6.13 -4.57 4.50
CA LEU A 102 5.48 -3.45 5.16
C LEU A 102 5.02 -3.93 6.55
N GLU A 103 5.45 -3.27 7.63
CA GLU A 103 4.97 -3.55 8.99
C GLU A 103 3.55 -2.98 9.22
N ILE A 104 2.65 -3.29 8.29
CA ILE A 104 1.24 -2.98 8.32
C ILE A 104 0.50 -4.24 8.74
N ARG A 105 -0.34 -4.10 9.76
CA ARG A 105 -1.19 -5.16 10.32
C ARG A 105 -2.59 -4.61 10.53
N GLY A 106 -3.59 -5.48 10.53
CA GLY A 106 -4.98 -5.09 10.76
C GLY A 106 -5.90 -5.67 9.70
N SER A 107 -6.85 -4.84 9.25
CA SER A 107 -7.81 -5.19 8.20
C SER A 107 -7.13 -5.37 6.84
N ILE A 108 -7.87 -5.95 5.89
CA ILE A 108 -7.44 -5.97 4.49
C ILE A 108 -7.38 -4.51 4.00
N PRO A 109 -6.25 -4.07 3.42
CA PRO A 109 -6.09 -2.69 3.01
C PRO A 109 -6.89 -2.38 1.75
N PHE A 110 -7.05 -1.10 1.46
CA PHE A 110 -7.48 -0.58 0.17
C PHE A 110 -6.26 0.02 -0.54
N LEU A 111 -5.91 -0.52 -1.70
CA LEU A 111 -4.94 0.10 -2.60
C LEU A 111 -5.72 0.99 -3.58
N ASP A 112 -5.42 2.29 -3.60
CA ASP A 112 -5.89 3.17 -4.66
C ASP A 112 -5.00 2.98 -5.89
N PRO A 113 -5.51 2.35 -6.96
CA PRO A 113 -4.66 1.98 -8.09
C PRO A 113 -4.18 3.20 -8.89
N ALA A 114 -4.93 4.31 -8.83
CA ALA A 114 -4.63 5.53 -9.58
C ALA A 114 -3.51 6.34 -8.92
N THR A 115 -3.53 6.45 -7.58
CA THR A 115 -2.56 7.28 -6.84
C THR A 115 -1.40 6.47 -6.26
N ALA A 116 -1.53 5.14 -6.18
CA ALA A 116 -0.63 4.25 -5.44
C ALA A 116 -0.60 4.58 -3.93
N ASP A 117 -1.73 4.99 -3.38
CA ASP A 117 -1.92 5.16 -1.95
C ASP A 117 -2.54 3.90 -1.33
N LEU A 118 -1.96 3.46 -0.22
CA LEU A 118 -2.46 2.33 0.56
C LEU A 118 -3.18 2.84 1.80
N TYR A 119 -4.40 2.38 2.05
CA TYR A 119 -5.23 2.75 3.20
C TYR A 119 -5.58 1.54 4.05
N TRP A 120 -5.53 1.68 5.37
CA TRP A 120 -5.90 0.61 6.29
C TRP A 120 -6.28 1.14 7.67
N PHE A 121 -6.98 0.33 8.45
CA PHE A 121 -7.26 0.63 9.85
C PHE A 121 -6.25 -0.02 10.79
N GLN A 122 -5.86 0.72 11.82
CA GLN A 122 -5.30 0.18 13.05
C GLN A 122 -6.27 0.41 14.21
N ALA A 123 -5.90 0.01 15.42
CA ALA A 123 -6.77 0.09 16.60
C ALA A 123 -7.21 1.53 16.95
N ASP A 124 -6.44 2.53 16.52
CA ASP A 124 -6.64 3.93 16.87
C ASP A 124 -7.06 4.82 15.68
N GLY A 125 -7.13 4.31 14.45
CA GLY A 125 -7.62 5.11 13.35
C GLY A 125 -7.35 4.58 11.95
N LEU A 126 -7.75 5.40 10.97
CA LEU A 126 -7.45 5.18 9.55
C LEU A 126 -6.07 5.75 9.23
N TYR A 127 -5.30 5.00 8.46
CA TYR A 127 -3.97 5.36 8.01
C TYR A 127 -3.86 5.34 6.49
N ARG A 128 -2.88 6.08 5.99
CA ARG A 128 -2.44 6.12 4.59
C ARG A 128 -0.92 5.96 4.50
N MET A 129 -0.47 5.35 3.41
CA MET A 129 0.94 5.33 2.98
C MET A 129 1.00 5.54 1.48
N ALA A 130 1.79 6.52 1.04
CA ALA A 130 2.05 6.74 -0.38
C ALA A 130 3.18 5.82 -0.84
N LEU A 131 2.90 4.85 -1.72
CA LEU A 131 3.90 3.87 -2.16
C LEU A 131 5.00 4.49 -3.04
N ARG A 132 4.68 5.62 -3.70
CA ARG A 132 5.61 6.41 -4.53
C ARG A 132 6.54 7.31 -3.72
N ALA A 133 6.25 7.55 -2.44
CA ALA A 133 7.12 8.37 -1.60
C ALA A 133 8.47 7.66 -1.39
N GLU A 134 9.53 8.45 -1.33
CA GLU A 134 10.89 7.96 -1.04
C GLU A 134 10.94 7.30 0.34
N THR A 135 10.45 8.00 1.36
CA THR A 135 10.17 7.45 2.68
C THR A 135 8.69 7.07 2.72
N ARG A 136 8.39 5.75 2.64
CA ARG A 136 7.03 5.20 2.72
C ARG A 136 6.48 5.31 4.14
N GLU A 137 6.21 6.55 4.56
CA GLU A 137 5.78 6.86 5.91
C GLU A 137 4.29 6.60 6.10
N LYS A 138 3.93 6.19 7.31
CA LYS A 138 2.56 5.99 7.75
C LYS A 138 1.98 7.32 8.24
N ALA A 139 0.96 7.83 7.57
CA ALA A 139 0.21 9.03 7.96
C ALA A 139 -1.15 8.64 8.55
N LYS A 140 -1.47 9.11 9.76
CA LYS A 140 -2.81 8.94 10.35
C LYS A 140 -3.75 9.98 9.72
N LEU A 141 -4.89 9.54 9.21
CA LEU A 141 -5.87 10.41 8.57
C LEU A 141 -6.98 10.86 9.52
N CYS A 142 -7.47 9.94 10.35
CA CYS A 142 -8.50 10.24 11.34
C CYS A 142 -8.48 9.22 12.48
N GLU A 143 -9.10 9.59 13.61
CA GLU A 143 -9.32 8.71 14.76
C GLU A 143 -10.44 7.68 14.48
N VAL A 144 -10.50 6.64 15.31
CA VAL A 144 -11.74 5.83 15.42
C VAL A 144 -12.88 6.71 15.92
N PRO A 145 -14.07 6.67 15.29
CA PRO A 145 -15.23 7.44 15.74
C PRO A 145 -15.56 7.25 17.22
N ALA A 146 -15.78 8.36 17.94
CA ALA A 146 -16.16 8.34 19.35
C ALA A 146 -17.41 7.48 19.58
N ALA A 147 -18.40 7.59 18.69
CA ALA A 147 -19.63 6.79 18.73
C ALA A 147 -19.37 5.27 18.77
N LEU A 148 -18.32 4.76 18.11
CA LEU A 148 -17.97 3.33 18.18
C LEU A 148 -17.27 2.96 19.49
N ARG A 149 -16.50 3.88 20.08
CA ARG A 149 -15.87 3.69 21.39
C ARG A 149 -16.89 3.74 22.53
N GLU A 150 -17.92 4.57 22.39
CA GLU A 150 -19.02 4.72 23.34
C GLU A 150 -20.07 3.62 23.20
N ALA A 151 -20.17 3.00 22.01
CA ALA A 151 -21.15 1.96 21.75
C ALA A 151 -20.95 0.73 22.63
N GLY A 152 -19.73 0.38 23.04
CA GLY A 152 -19.47 -0.85 23.79
C GLY A 152 -18.07 -0.92 24.40
N SER A 153 -17.79 -2.02 25.10
CA SER A 153 -16.55 -2.15 25.88
C SER A 153 -15.32 -2.45 25.01
N LYS A 154 -15.53 -3.14 23.88
CA LYS A 154 -14.46 -3.63 23.04
C LYS A 154 -14.78 -3.53 21.56
N ILE A 155 -13.91 -2.87 20.81
CA ILE A 155 -13.91 -2.90 19.35
C ILE A 155 -13.03 -4.07 18.90
N HIS A 156 -13.64 -5.11 18.34
CA HIS A 156 -12.92 -6.28 17.83
C HIS A 156 -12.33 -6.03 16.44
N ARG A 157 -13.04 -5.25 15.62
CA ARG A 157 -12.66 -4.92 14.24
C ARG A 157 -13.41 -3.67 13.79
N LEU A 158 -12.76 -2.80 13.01
CA LEU A 158 -13.39 -1.61 12.43
C LEU A 158 -13.93 -1.87 11.03
N VAL A 159 -13.18 -2.62 10.23
CA VAL A 159 -13.59 -3.05 8.90
C VAL A 159 -13.14 -4.49 8.63
N THR A 160 -13.95 -5.25 7.89
CA THR A 160 -13.49 -6.52 7.31
C THR A 160 -12.56 -6.25 6.13
N HIS A 161 -12.96 -5.33 5.24
CA HIS A 161 -12.18 -4.86 4.08
C HIS A 161 -12.27 -3.34 4.02
N THR A 162 -11.12 -2.65 3.99
CA THR A 162 -11.11 -1.20 3.85
C THR A 162 -11.70 -0.82 2.48
N SER A 163 -12.69 0.07 2.47
CA SER A 163 -13.39 0.49 1.24
C SER A 163 -13.72 1.97 1.31
N LEU A 164 -13.22 2.74 0.35
CA LEU A 164 -13.41 4.19 0.28
C LEU A 164 -14.45 4.55 -0.79
N THR A 165 -15.06 5.73 -0.65
CA THR A 165 -15.83 6.35 -1.72
C THR A 165 -14.95 6.67 -2.93
N SER A 166 -15.57 6.82 -4.11
CA SER A 166 -14.83 7.11 -5.34
C SER A 166 -13.99 8.39 -5.29
N ASP A 167 -14.39 9.38 -4.50
CA ASP A 167 -13.66 10.62 -4.26
C ASP A 167 -12.68 10.56 -3.06
N ARG A 168 -12.57 9.39 -2.41
CA ARG A 168 -11.70 9.11 -1.26
C ARG A 168 -11.97 10.01 -0.05
N LYS A 169 -13.15 10.63 0.04
CA LYS A 169 -13.51 11.50 1.18
C LYS A 169 -14.14 10.74 2.35
N LYS A 170 -14.72 9.57 2.09
CA LYS A 170 -15.36 8.75 3.12
C LYS A 170 -14.88 7.30 3.06
N VAL A 171 -14.98 6.60 4.19
CA VAL A 171 -14.65 5.18 4.34
C VAL A 171 -15.80 4.44 5.01
N PHE A 172 -16.15 3.29 4.47
CA PHE A 172 -17.20 2.44 5.02
C PHE A 172 -16.68 1.68 6.26
N LEU A 173 -17.52 1.57 7.28
CA LEU A 173 -17.28 0.79 8.49
C LEU A 173 -18.30 -0.34 8.63
N ASP A 174 -17.83 -1.57 8.86
CA ASP A 174 -18.59 -2.73 9.33
C ASP A 174 -18.01 -3.23 10.65
N ALA A 175 -18.06 -2.35 11.64
CA ALA A 175 -17.36 -2.54 12.91
C ALA A 175 -18.02 -3.63 13.75
N ARG A 176 -17.22 -4.51 14.34
CA ARG A 176 -17.66 -5.41 15.40
C ARG A 176 -17.34 -4.78 16.75
N VAL A 177 -18.37 -4.40 17.49
CA VAL A 177 -18.28 -3.84 18.84
C VAL A 177 -19.01 -4.77 19.81
N ASP A 178 -18.27 -5.36 20.74
CA ASP A 178 -18.70 -6.51 21.53
C ASP A 178 -19.31 -7.60 20.62
N ASP A 179 -20.58 -7.94 20.82
CA ASP A 179 -21.35 -8.91 20.03
C ASP A 179 -22.32 -8.26 19.04
N ARG A 180 -21.98 -7.06 18.54
CA ARG A 180 -22.81 -6.33 17.56
C ARG A 180 -21.99 -5.91 16.36
N PHE A 181 -22.63 -5.89 15.20
CA PHE A 181 -22.14 -5.28 13.99
C PHE A 181 -22.77 -3.90 13.82
N ILE A 182 -21.93 -2.86 13.80
CA ILE A 182 -22.35 -1.48 13.58
C ILE A 182 -21.83 -1.05 12.22
N GLN A 183 -22.74 -0.66 11.33
CA GLN A 183 -22.43 -0.26 9.96
C GLN A 183 -22.62 1.25 9.79
N GLY A 184 -21.77 1.87 8.98
CA GLY A 184 -21.91 3.28 8.66
C GLY A 184 -20.80 3.83 7.80
N MET A 185 -20.78 5.14 7.66
CA MET A 185 -19.83 5.87 6.84
C MET A 185 -19.08 6.91 7.67
N LEU A 186 -17.74 6.89 7.59
CA LEU A 186 -16.88 7.85 8.25
C LEU A 186 -16.37 8.88 7.24
N THR A 187 -16.64 10.15 7.50
CA THR A 187 -16.03 11.27 6.74
C THR A 187 -14.62 11.51 7.24
N ILE A 188 -13.62 11.28 6.38
CA ILE A 188 -12.21 11.22 6.79
C ILE A 188 -11.73 12.58 7.32
N ALA A 189 -12.09 13.67 6.65
CA ALA A 189 -11.61 15.01 6.99
C ALA A 189 -12.16 15.53 8.34
N THR A 190 -13.36 15.11 8.73
CA THR A 190 -14.05 15.63 9.93
C THR A 190 -14.07 14.62 11.08
N GLY A 191 -13.87 13.33 10.80
CA GLY A 191 -14.07 12.26 11.78
C GLY A 191 -15.55 11.96 12.08
N GLU A 192 -16.48 12.59 11.36
CA GLU A 192 -17.92 12.39 11.54
C GLU A 192 -18.33 10.99 11.07
N PHE A 193 -19.04 10.26 11.94
CA PHE A 193 -19.55 8.94 11.65
C PHE A 193 -21.07 8.95 11.53
N GLU A 194 -21.55 8.63 10.34
CA GLU A 194 -22.95 8.43 10.02
C GLU A 194 -23.29 6.94 10.18
N LYS A 195 -23.96 6.60 11.28
CA LYS A 195 -24.44 5.22 11.51
C LYS A 195 -25.61 4.93 10.58
N TRP A 196 -25.55 3.80 9.88
CA TRP A 196 -26.61 3.33 8.97
C TRP A 196 -27.44 2.22 9.57
N GLY A 197 -26.81 1.34 10.37
CA GLY A 197 -27.49 0.18 10.92
C GLY A 197 -26.68 -0.52 12.01
N GLU A 198 -27.37 -1.42 12.70
CA GLU A 198 -26.79 -2.28 13.72
C GLU A 198 -27.53 -3.63 13.73
N ALA A 199 -26.80 -4.70 14.01
CA ALA A 199 -27.33 -6.05 14.19
C ALA A 199 -26.51 -6.81 15.24
N ASP A 200 -27.14 -7.75 15.92
CA ASP A 200 -26.43 -8.68 16.82
C ASP A 200 -25.62 -9.72 16.02
N PHE A 201 -24.54 -10.23 16.62
CA PHE A 201 -23.64 -11.24 16.05
C PHE A 201 -24.15 -12.67 16.27
#